data_AF-A0A355IAS8-F1
#
_entry.id   AF-A0A355IAS8-F1
#
_cell.length_a   1.000
_cell.length_b   1.000
_cell.length_c   1.000
_cell.angle_alpha   90.00
_cell.angle_beta   90.00
_cell.angle_gamma   90.00
#
_symmetry.space_group_name_H-M   'P 1'
#
loop_
_entity.id
_entity.type
_entity.pdbx_description
1 polymer ?
#
loop_
_entity_poly.entity_id
_entity_poly.type
_entity_poly.pdbx_seq_one_letter_code
_entity_poly.pdbx_strand_id
1 'polypeptide(L)'
;MSILSLKSFAEINEKIKQRRAVVVTAEEITEIVAEKGTAQAAKEVDVVTTGTFGPMCSSGVWLNFGHSEPPIRMTKVWLNDVPAYAGVAAVDAYLGATELTESGSLEYGGAHVIEELIAGNQVKLRAISYGTDCYPRTEIATYISKE
;
A
#
# COMPACT_ATOMS: atom_id res chain seq x y z
N MET A 1 23.82 11.43 28.44
CA MET A 1 23.19 10.58 27.42
C MET A 1 22.51 11.52 26.43
N SER A 2 23.12 11.78 25.28
CA SER A 2 22.64 12.79 24.32
C SER A 2 21.37 12.26 23.65
N ILE A 3 20.25 12.95 23.84
CA ILE A 3 19.04 12.75 23.05
C ILE A 3 19.43 13.12 21.61
N LEU A 4 19.48 12.13 20.72
CA LEU A 4 19.57 12.40 19.29
C LEU A 4 18.34 13.24 18.94
N SER A 5 18.56 14.45 18.42
CA SER A 5 17.51 15.22 17.75
C SER A 5 17.12 14.44 16.50
N LEU A 6 16.18 13.51 16.65
CA LEU A 6 15.64 12.73 15.55
C LEU A 6 14.88 13.67 14.61
N LYS A 7 15.10 13.51 13.30
CA LYS A 7 14.37 14.25 12.27
C LYS A 7 12.89 13.94 12.39
N SER A 8 12.05 14.94 12.13
CA SER A 8 10.60 14.72 12.10
C SER A 8 10.18 14.10 10.77
N PHE A 9 9.06 13.37 10.76
CA PHE A 9 8.46 12.89 9.51
C PHE A 9 8.11 14.05 8.56
N ALA A 10 7.66 15.19 9.09
CA ALA A 10 7.37 16.37 8.28
C ALA A 10 8.62 16.89 7.54
N GLU A 11 9.77 16.93 8.23
CA GLU A 11 11.05 17.31 7.63
C GLU A 11 11.48 16.32 6.54
N ILE A 12 11.43 15.01 6.82
CA ILE A 12 11.80 13.96 5.86
C ILE A 12 10.89 14.01 4.64
N ASN A 13 9.58 14.14 4.82
CA ASN A 13 8.61 14.26 3.73
C ASN A 13 8.86 15.50 2.86
N GLU A 14 9.23 16.62 3.47
CA GLU A 14 9.62 17.83 2.72
C GLU A 14 10.88 17.58 1.90
N LYS A 15 11.90 16.90 2.46
CA LYS A 15 13.10 16.50 1.71
C LYS A 15 12.79 15.57 0.55
N ILE A 16 11.87 14.61 0.72
CA ILE A 16 11.43 13.69 -0.34
C ILE A 16 10.74 14.46 -1.46
N LYS A 17 9.79 15.36 -1.13
CA LYS A 17 9.10 16.22 -2.11
C LYS A 17 10.07 17.08 -2.91
N GLN A 18 11.08 17.63 -2.23
CA GLN A 18 12.14 18.43 -2.84
C GLN A 18 13.24 17.60 -3.53
N ARG A 19 13.13 16.26 -3.55
CA ARG A 19 14.14 15.33 -4.10
C ARG A 19 15.55 15.53 -3.54
N ARG A 20 15.64 15.89 -2.26
CA ARG A 20 16.89 16.11 -1.53
C ARG A 20 17.10 15.17 -0.35
N ALA A 21 16.21 14.19 -0.18
CA ALA A 21 16.35 13.18 0.86
C ALA A 21 17.54 12.27 0.55
N VAL A 22 18.38 12.04 1.55
CA VAL A 22 19.45 11.04 1.49
C VAL A 22 18.83 9.67 1.77
N VAL A 23 18.66 8.89 0.70
CA VAL A 23 18.10 7.53 0.73
C VAL A 23 19.22 6.54 0.51
N VAL A 24 19.36 5.56 1.40
CA VAL A 24 20.39 4.52 1.32
C VAL A 24 19.78 3.13 1.52
N THR A 25 20.45 2.07 1.10
CA THR A 25 20.00 0.69 1.36
C THR A 25 20.36 0.21 2.77
N ALA A 26 19.79 -0.93 3.16
CA ALA A 26 20.13 -1.63 4.39
C ALA A 26 21.59 -2.07 4.43
N GLU A 27 22.20 -2.35 3.29
CA GLU A 27 23.63 -2.63 3.17
C GLU A 27 24.45 -1.34 3.36
N GLU A 28 24.13 -0.28 2.62
CA GLU A 28 24.87 1.00 2.66
C GLU A 28 24.88 1.64 4.05
N ILE A 29 23.78 1.56 4.80
CA ILE A 29 23.72 2.13 6.16
C ILE A 29 24.71 1.44 7.12
N THR A 30 25.01 0.15 6.91
CA THR A 30 25.95 -0.56 7.79
C THR A 30 27.37 -0.01 7.66
N GLU A 31 27.79 0.32 6.44
CA GLU A 31 29.08 0.94 6.15
C GLU A 31 29.16 2.36 6.72
N ILE A 32 28.12 3.17 6.50
CA ILE A 32 28.04 4.55 7.02
C ILE A 32 28.13 4.57 8.55
N VAL A 33 27.45 3.64 9.23
CA VAL A 33 27.51 3.52 10.69
C VAL A 33 28.88 3.08 11.16
N ALA A 34 29.54 2.15 10.44
CA ALA A 34 30.89 1.71 10.78
C ALA A 34 31.92 2.84 10.66
N GLU A 35 31.78 3.71 9.66
CA GLU A 35 32.70 4.84 9.43
C GLU A 35 32.42 6.02 10.37
N LYS A 36 31.15 6.43 10.50
CA LYS A 36 30.76 7.71 11.12
C LYS A 36 30.10 7.58 12.49
N GLY A 37 29.73 6.36 12.87
CA GLY A 37 28.95 6.09 14.07
C GLY A 37 27.46 6.37 13.91
N THR A 38 26.64 5.73 14.73
CA THR A 38 25.17 5.77 14.67
C THR A 38 24.60 7.18 14.78
N ALA A 39 25.18 8.03 15.63
CA ALA A 39 24.71 9.39 15.87
C ALA A 39 24.86 10.28 14.63
N GLN A 40 25.95 10.13 13.88
CA GLN A 40 26.20 10.91 12.67
C GLN A 40 25.42 10.33 11.49
N ALA A 41 25.40 9.00 11.36
CA ALA A 41 24.59 8.31 10.34
C ALA A 41 23.11 8.72 10.42
N ALA A 42 22.53 8.78 11.63
CA ALA A 42 21.14 9.21 11.84
C ALA A 42 20.89 10.69 11.50
N LYS A 43 21.91 11.55 11.56
CA LYS A 43 21.82 12.95 11.13
C LYS A 43 21.90 13.10 9.62
N GLU A 44 22.70 12.29 8.95
CA GLU A 44 22.93 12.38 7.51
C GLU A 44 21.87 11.66 6.70
N VAL A 45 21.54 10.42 7.06
CA VAL A 45 20.61 9.56 6.32
C VAL A 45 19.17 9.88 6.67
N ASP A 46 18.33 10.14 5.66
CA ASP A 46 16.91 10.46 5.84
C ASP A 46 16.02 9.21 5.75
N VAL A 47 16.33 8.28 4.85
CA VAL A 47 15.57 7.04 4.65
C VAL A 47 16.53 5.88 4.43
N VAL A 48 16.26 4.76 5.10
CA VAL A 48 16.91 3.47 4.80
C VAL A 48 15.90 2.57 4.12
N THR A 49 16.23 2.07 2.93
CA THR A 49 15.42 1.11 2.19
C THR A 49 15.97 -0.29 2.38
N THR A 50 15.11 -1.23 2.73
CA THR A 50 15.47 -2.65 2.80
C THR A 50 14.55 -3.45 1.89
N GLY A 51 15.07 -4.53 1.32
CA GLY A 51 14.32 -5.48 0.54
C GLY A 51 14.85 -6.88 0.82
N THR A 52 13.95 -7.83 1.03
CA THR A 52 14.29 -9.25 1.16
C THR A 52 13.66 -10.01 0.01
N PHE A 53 14.44 -10.89 -0.62
CA PHE A 53 13.93 -11.83 -1.60
C PHE A 53 13.95 -13.24 -1.00
N GLY A 54 12.78 -13.77 -0.71
CA GLY A 54 12.61 -15.10 -0.14
C GLY A 54 11.14 -15.52 -0.16
N PRO A 55 10.83 -16.82 0.08
CA PRO A 55 9.47 -17.28 0.21
C PRO A 55 8.83 -16.61 1.44
N MET A 56 8.00 -15.59 1.19
CA MET A 56 7.27 -14.90 2.24
C MET A 56 5.87 -15.49 2.37
N CYS A 57 5.49 -15.84 3.59
CA CYS A 57 4.11 -16.16 3.91
C CYS A 57 3.35 -14.84 4.13
N SER A 58 2.15 -14.74 3.55
CA SER A 58 1.20 -13.64 3.78
C SER A 58 1.58 -12.26 3.21
N SER A 59 1.80 -12.18 1.89
CA SER A 59 1.93 -10.90 1.17
C SER A 59 0.58 -10.40 0.66
N GLY A 60 0.33 -9.09 0.76
CA GLY A 60 -0.89 -8.45 0.30
C GLY A 60 -0.96 -6.97 0.66
N VAL A 61 -2.09 -6.34 0.38
CA VAL A 61 -2.34 -4.92 0.65
C VAL A 61 -3.71 -4.70 1.29
N TRP A 62 -3.78 -3.79 2.25
CA TRP A 62 -5.03 -3.23 2.77
C TRP A 62 -5.37 -1.95 2.02
N LEU A 63 -6.60 -1.86 1.53
CA LEU A 63 -7.10 -0.74 0.74
C LEU A 63 -8.35 -0.17 1.39
N ASN A 64 -8.44 1.15 1.45
CA ASN A 64 -9.65 1.90 1.77
C ASN A 64 -10.03 2.72 0.54
N PHE A 65 -11.23 2.52 0.00
CA PHE A 65 -11.66 3.12 -1.27
C PHE A 65 -12.37 4.47 -1.09
N GLY A 66 -12.58 4.92 0.15
CA GLY A 66 -13.47 6.05 0.43
C GLY A 66 -14.95 5.73 0.14
N HIS A 67 -15.83 6.62 0.58
CA HIS A 67 -17.27 6.45 0.39
C HIS A 67 -17.73 7.02 -0.95
N SER A 68 -18.61 6.26 -1.62
CA SER A 68 -19.41 6.76 -2.72
C SER A 68 -20.61 7.56 -2.23
N GLU A 69 -21.24 8.33 -3.12
CA GLU A 69 -22.55 8.94 -2.87
C GLU A 69 -23.56 8.37 -3.88
N PRO A 70 -24.68 7.76 -3.44
CA PRO A 70 -24.94 7.26 -2.08
C PRO A 70 -23.90 6.23 -1.58
N PRO A 71 -23.76 6.05 -0.25
CA PRO A 71 -22.75 5.17 0.33
C PRO A 71 -23.08 3.69 0.16
N ILE A 72 -22.03 2.88 0.03
CA ILE A 72 -22.08 1.41 -0.04
C ILE A 72 -21.27 0.81 1.11
N ARG A 73 -21.75 -0.32 1.66
CA ARG A 73 -20.98 -1.19 2.54
C ARG A 73 -20.55 -2.42 1.76
N MET A 74 -19.37 -2.43 1.17
CA MET A 74 -18.88 -3.47 0.27
C MET A 74 -18.81 -4.84 0.99
N THR A 75 -19.55 -5.82 0.50
CA THR A 75 -19.56 -7.19 1.07
C THR A 75 -18.78 -8.18 0.22
N LYS A 76 -18.68 -7.91 -1.08
CA LYS A 76 -17.73 -8.56 -2.00
C LYS A 76 -17.08 -7.50 -2.86
N VAL A 77 -15.78 -7.62 -3.06
CA VAL A 77 -14.95 -6.66 -3.80
C VAL A 77 -14.08 -7.42 -4.79
N TRP A 78 -13.90 -6.83 -5.97
CA TRP A 78 -12.97 -7.27 -6.98
C TRP A 78 -12.17 -6.09 -7.52
N LEU A 79 -10.91 -6.36 -7.84
CA LEU A 79 -9.96 -5.44 -8.44
C LEU A 79 -9.43 -6.10 -9.72
N ASN A 80 -9.79 -5.56 -10.89
CA ASN A 80 -9.54 -6.20 -12.19
C ASN A 80 -9.93 -7.71 -12.19
N ASP A 81 -11.12 -8.01 -11.65
CA ASP A 81 -11.67 -9.36 -11.50
C ASP A 81 -10.86 -10.32 -10.59
N VAL A 82 -9.90 -9.80 -9.83
CA VAL A 82 -9.26 -10.49 -8.70
C VAL A 82 -10.08 -10.22 -7.44
N PRO A 83 -10.61 -11.25 -6.75
CA PRO A 83 -11.32 -11.07 -5.48
C PRO A 83 -10.44 -10.38 -4.43
N ALA A 84 -11.04 -9.52 -3.62
CA ALA A 84 -10.41 -8.97 -2.43
C ALA A 84 -11.31 -9.27 -1.22
N TYR A 85 -10.69 -9.63 -0.10
CA TYR A 85 -11.39 -9.93 1.14
C TYR A 85 -12.03 -8.66 1.71
N ALA A 86 -13.35 -8.59 1.66
CA ALA A 86 -14.16 -7.52 2.23
C ALA A 86 -14.70 -7.90 3.62
N GLY A 87 -15.65 -7.12 4.14
CA GLY A 87 -16.30 -7.43 5.43
C GLY A 87 -15.51 -6.99 6.66
N VAL A 88 -14.43 -6.23 6.46
CA VAL A 88 -13.58 -5.68 7.53
C VAL A 88 -14.12 -4.34 8.00
N ALA A 89 -14.62 -3.53 7.08
CA ALA A 89 -15.38 -2.32 7.30
C ALA A 89 -16.25 -2.04 6.06
N ALA A 90 -16.72 -0.80 5.87
CA ALA A 90 -17.66 -0.49 4.80
C ALA A 90 -17.03 -0.35 3.42
N VAL A 91 -15.80 0.15 3.33
CA VAL A 91 -15.14 0.46 2.06
C VAL A 91 -13.70 -0.01 2.07
N ASP A 92 -13.44 -1.07 2.84
CA ASP A 92 -12.11 -1.60 3.12
C ASP A 92 -12.02 -3.03 2.60
N ALA A 93 -10.90 -3.36 1.96
CA ALA A 93 -10.61 -4.71 1.49
C ALA A 93 -9.13 -5.07 1.62
N TYR A 94 -8.87 -6.35 1.83
CA TYR A 94 -7.53 -6.93 1.78
C TYR A 94 -7.35 -7.74 0.50
N LEU A 95 -6.32 -7.44 -0.28
CA LEU A 95 -5.95 -8.18 -1.48
C LEU A 95 -4.67 -8.99 -1.21
N GLY A 96 -4.76 -10.31 -1.30
CA GLY A 96 -3.60 -11.19 -1.22
C GLY A 96 -2.80 -11.18 -2.52
N ALA A 97 -1.47 -11.15 -2.44
CA ALA A 97 -0.61 -11.15 -3.62
C ALA A 97 -0.74 -12.45 -4.45
N THR A 98 -1.16 -13.54 -3.83
CA THR A 98 -1.36 -14.85 -4.46
C THR A 98 -2.80 -15.08 -4.92
N GLU A 99 -3.70 -14.14 -4.69
CA GLU A 99 -5.11 -14.29 -5.08
C GLU A 99 -5.22 -14.31 -6.60
N LEU A 100 -6.00 -15.23 -7.16
CA LEU A 100 -6.16 -15.37 -8.60
C LEU A 100 -7.40 -14.62 -9.06
N THR A 101 -7.47 -14.33 -10.36
CA THR A 101 -8.75 -13.90 -10.96
C THR A 101 -9.82 -14.99 -10.76
N GLU A 102 -11.11 -14.62 -10.79
CA GLU A 102 -12.21 -15.59 -10.68
C GLU A 102 -12.16 -16.70 -11.75
N SER A 103 -11.51 -16.44 -12.89
CA SER A 103 -11.31 -17.44 -13.94
C SER A 103 -10.30 -18.53 -13.58
N GLY A 104 -9.47 -18.31 -12.55
CA GLY A 104 -8.38 -19.19 -12.16
C GLY A 104 -7.14 -19.09 -13.05
N SER A 105 -7.05 -18.07 -13.92
CA SER A 105 -5.86 -17.82 -14.74
C SER A 105 -4.63 -17.52 -13.87
N LEU A 106 -3.49 -18.08 -14.24
CA LEU A 106 -2.18 -17.81 -13.62
C LEU A 106 -1.46 -16.61 -14.24
N GLU A 107 -2.00 -16.03 -15.32
CA GLU A 107 -1.39 -14.90 -16.03
C GLU A 107 -1.60 -13.57 -15.29
N TYR A 108 -2.63 -13.48 -14.43
CA TYR A 108 -3.01 -12.27 -13.72
C TYR A 108 -3.61 -12.58 -12.35
N GLY A 109 -3.36 -11.73 -11.36
CA GLY A 109 -3.72 -11.97 -9.97
C GLY A 109 -3.35 -10.82 -9.06
N GLY A 110 -3.43 -11.03 -7.75
CA GLY A 110 -3.30 -9.97 -6.76
C GLY A 110 -1.96 -9.24 -6.79
N ALA A 111 -0.84 -9.94 -7.03
CA ALA A 111 0.46 -9.30 -7.17
C ALA A 111 0.50 -8.30 -8.34
N HIS A 112 -0.15 -8.63 -9.46
CA HIS A 112 -0.22 -7.77 -10.64
C HIS A 112 -1.07 -6.52 -10.35
N VAL A 113 -2.22 -6.70 -9.69
CA VAL A 113 -3.06 -5.56 -9.25
C VAL A 113 -2.30 -4.64 -8.29
N ILE A 114 -1.54 -5.20 -7.36
CA ILE A 114 -0.72 -4.41 -6.41
C ILE A 114 0.35 -3.61 -7.17
N GLU A 115 1.03 -4.23 -8.13
CA GLU A 115 2.03 -3.58 -8.98
C GLU A 115 1.42 -2.43 -9.77
N GLU A 116 0.27 -2.65 -10.41
CA GLU A 116 -0.45 -1.61 -11.17
C GLU A 116 -0.84 -0.41 -10.30
N LEU A 117 -1.36 -0.65 -9.10
CA LEU A 117 -1.68 0.43 -8.16
C LEU A 117 -0.44 1.23 -7.77
N ILE A 118 0.69 0.57 -7.51
CA ILE A 118 1.96 1.22 -7.18
C ILE A 118 2.47 2.07 -8.35
N ALA A 119 2.34 1.55 -9.57
CA ALA A 119 2.68 2.24 -10.82
C ALA A 119 1.76 3.43 -11.13
N GLY A 120 0.62 3.56 -10.44
CA GLY A 120 -0.37 4.60 -10.67
C GLY A 120 -1.34 4.29 -11.82
N ASN A 121 -1.40 3.04 -12.25
CA ASN A 121 -2.35 2.59 -13.27
C ASN A 121 -3.77 2.55 -12.70
N GLN A 122 -4.75 2.65 -13.60
CA GLN A 122 -6.16 2.51 -13.24
C GLN A 122 -6.53 1.05 -13.04
N VAL A 123 -7.07 0.73 -11.87
CA VAL A 123 -7.60 -0.60 -11.53
C VAL A 123 -9.11 -0.52 -11.41
N LYS A 124 -9.82 -1.42 -12.08
CA LYS A 124 -11.28 -1.52 -12.02
C LYS A 124 -11.71 -2.07 -10.66
N LEU A 125 -12.38 -1.23 -9.88
CA LEU A 125 -13.06 -1.62 -8.64
C LEU A 125 -14.49 -2.03 -8.98
N ARG A 126 -14.86 -3.25 -8.61
CA ARG A 126 -16.25 -3.72 -8.58
C ARG A 126 -16.58 -4.15 -7.16
N ALA A 127 -17.72 -3.72 -6.64
CA ALA A 127 -18.20 -4.21 -5.36
C ALA A 127 -19.72 -4.36 -5.34
N ILE A 128 -20.19 -5.34 -4.56
CA ILE A 128 -21.61 -5.57 -4.32
C ILE A 128 -21.93 -5.64 -2.82
N SER A 129 -23.18 -5.33 -2.50
CA SER A 129 -23.72 -5.34 -1.15
C SER A 129 -25.23 -5.55 -1.13
N TYR A 130 -25.74 -5.90 0.04
CA TYR A 130 -27.15 -5.71 0.36
C TYR A 130 -27.36 -4.29 0.89
N GLY A 131 -28.45 -3.66 0.46
CA GLY A 131 -28.78 -2.30 0.88
C GLY A 131 -29.20 -2.26 2.35
N THR A 132 -28.83 -1.19 3.04
CA THR A 132 -29.34 -0.86 4.38
C THR A 132 -29.74 0.62 4.42
N ASP A 133 -30.39 1.05 5.50
CA ASP A 133 -30.78 2.44 5.68
C ASP A 133 -29.58 3.40 5.62
N CYS A 134 -28.44 3.00 6.19
CA CYS A 134 -27.20 3.81 6.18
C CYS A 134 -26.36 3.61 4.92
N TYR A 135 -26.54 2.51 4.19
CA TYR A 135 -25.76 2.14 3.00
C TYR A 135 -26.69 1.62 1.91
N PRO A 136 -27.47 2.52 1.25
CA PRO A 136 -28.53 2.10 0.34
C PRO A 136 -27.99 1.60 -1.00
N ARG A 137 -26.74 1.94 -1.37
CA ARG A 137 -26.14 1.48 -2.63
C ARG A 137 -25.78 -0.01 -2.53
N THR A 138 -26.24 -0.79 -3.51
CA THR A 138 -26.03 -2.24 -3.58
C THR A 138 -24.92 -2.66 -4.52
N GLU A 139 -24.51 -1.79 -5.44
CA GLU A 139 -23.44 -2.07 -6.40
C GLU A 139 -22.65 -0.81 -6.76
N ILE A 140 -21.37 -1.02 -7.08
CA ILE A 140 -20.50 0.00 -7.66
C ILE A 140 -19.51 -0.65 -8.63
N ALA A 141 -19.26 0.04 -9.74
CA ALA A 141 -18.20 -0.27 -10.69
C ALA A 141 -17.52 1.04 -11.09
N THR A 142 -16.24 1.17 -10.81
CA THR A 142 -15.45 2.38 -11.07
C THR A 142 -13.98 2.01 -11.29
N TYR A 143 -13.13 3.00 -11.52
CA TYR A 143 -11.68 2.84 -11.51
C TYR A 143 -11.09 3.57 -10.31
N ILE A 144 -10.06 2.97 -9.72
CA ILE A 144 -9.24 3.55 -8.66
C ILE A 144 -7.80 3.63 -9.13
N SER A 145 -7.04 4.54 -8.53
CA SER A 145 -5.60 4.65 -8.73
C SER A 145 -4.94 5.07 -7.41
N LYS A 146 -3.62 5.18 -7.40
CA LYS A 146 -2.87 5.74 -6.28
C LYS A 146 -3.12 7.24 -6.06
N GLU A 147 -3.57 7.96 -7.09
CA GLU A 147 -3.96 9.37 -7.03
C GLU A 147 -5.46 9.57 -6.83
#